data_AF-A0AAX2ZHB8-F1
#
_entry.id   AF-A0AAX2ZHB8-F1
#
_cell.length_a   1.000
_cell.length_b   1.000
_cell.length_c   1.000
_cell.angle_alpha   90.00
_cell.angle_beta   90.00
_cell.angle_gamma   90.00
#
_symmetry.space_group_name_H-M   'P 1'
#
loop_
_entity.id
_entity.type
_entity.pdbx_description
1 polymer ?
#
loop_
_entity_poly.entity_id
_entity_poly.type
_entity_poly.pdbx_seq_one_letter_code
_entity_poly.pdbx_strand_id
1 'polypeptide(L)'
;MARPTKVRIVDFFPESTYFTPIDKSKCELEEVVLKLEELEAMRLKDIEKLNQEECAEKMKVSRQTFQNIIDSAREKVAIALTQGKAIRIDGGNYRAKFCKFKCLDCDNIYEINYLQDKEMCPSCGSKNVLCSKKAHICKIWCNKNK
;
A
#
# COMPACT_ATOMS: atom_id res chain seq x y z
N MET A 1 -23.84 -1.64 -8.57
CA MET A 1 -22.94 -2.07 -7.47
C MET A 1 -21.52 -1.63 -7.81
N ALA A 2 -20.77 -1.04 -6.87
CA ALA A 2 -19.39 -0.64 -7.11
C ALA A 2 -18.49 -1.89 -7.23
N ARG A 3 -17.61 -1.92 -8.23
CA ARG A 3 -16.68 -3.04 -8.42
C ARG A 3 -15.70 -3.11 -7.23
N PRO A 4 -15.55 -4.27 -6.56
CA PRO A 4 -14.61 -4.42 -5.45
C PRO A 4 -13.19 -4.03 -5.84
N THR A 5 -12.55 -3.21 -5.00
CA THR A 5 -11.18 -2.75 -5.24
C THR A 5 -10.20 -3.88 -4.93
N LYS A 6 -9.46 -4.34 -5.94
CA LYS A 6 -8.36 -5.29 -5.77
C LYS A 6 -7.23 -4.63 -5.00
N VAL A 7 -6.63 -5.37 -4.06
CA VAL A 7 -5.44 -4.91 -3.35
C VAL A 7 -4.18 -5.15 -4.17
N ARG A 8 -3.22 -4.25 -4.02
CA ARG A 8 -1.90 -4.33 -4.65
C ARG A 8 -0.91 -5.00 -3.69
N ILE A 9 0.11 -5.67 -4.21
CA ILE A 9 1.16 -6.23 -3.36
C ILE A 9 2.23 -5.17 -3.10
N VAL A 10 2.60 -5.01 -1.83
CA VAL A 10 3.71 -4.15 -1.38
C VAL A 10 4.70 -4.97 -0.56
N ASP A 11 5.98 -4.86 -0.89
CA ASP A 11 7.08 -5.56 -0.22
C ASP A 11 7.90 -4.66 0.72
N PHE A 12 7.77 -3.34 0.59
CA PHE A 12 8.54 -2.39 1.39
C PHE A 12 7.65 -1.46 2.23
N PHE A 13 8.08 -1.25 3.47
CA PHE A 13 7.44 -0.34 4.42
C PHE A 13 8.51 0.59 5.00
N PRO A 14 8.42 1.91 4.77
CA PRO A 14 9.41 2.84 5.29
C PRO A 14 9.25 3.01 6.80
N GLU A 15 10.37 3.23 7.50
CA GLU A 15 10.36 3.55 8.93
C GLU A 15 9.85 4.97 9.18
N SER A 16 10.24 5.92 8.32
CA SER A 16 9.76 7.30 8.33
C SER A 16 8.63 7.50 7.33
N THR A 17 7.48 7.95 7.82
CA THR A 17 6.28 8.18 7.00
C THR A 17 5.94 9.65 6.80
N TYR A 18 6.79 10.57 7.23
CA TYR A 18 6.55 12.01 7.12
C TYR A 18 7.85 12.75 6.79
N PHE A 19 7.81 13.57 5.74
CA PHE A 19 8.92 14.40 5.28
C PHE A 19 8.43 15.84 5.15
N THR A 20 9.20 16.79 5.65
CA THR A 20 8.83 18.22 5.64
C THR A 20 10.01 19.08 5.18
N PRO A 21 9.77 20.17 4.43
CA PRO A 21 10.75 21.23 4.28
C PRO A 21 11.08 21.85 5.64
N ILE A 22 12.33 22.29 5.83
CA ILE A 22 12.84 22.79 7.12
C ILE A 22 12.33 24.21 7.42
N ASP A 23 12.11 25.03 6.40
CA ASP A 23 11.88 26.48 6.56
C ASP A 23 10.40 26.91 6.66
N LYS A 24 9.47 25.95 6.78
CA LYS A 24 8.03 26.25 6.85
C LYS A 24 7.46 25.93 8.23
N SER A 25 6.69 26.88 8.79
CA SER A 25 5.97 26.66 10.04
C SER A 25 4.87 25.61 9.86
N LYS A 26 4.63 24.77 10.88
CA LYS A 26 3.65 23.67 10.81
C LYS A 26 2.22 24.14 10.51
N CYS A 27 1.88 25.39 10.83
CA CYS A 27 0.52 25.93 10.71
C CYS A 27 0.10 26.22 9.26
N GLU A 28 1.05 26.39 8.33
CA GLU A 28 0.79 26.70 6.92
C GLU A 28 1.30 25.60 5.97
N LEU A 29 1.73 24.47 6.52
CA LEU A 29 2.37 23.42 5.76
C LEU A 29 1.33 22.56 5.04
N GLU A 30 1.07 22.88 3.77
CA GLU A 30 0.33 21.98 2.90
C GLU A 30 1.09 20.65 2.73
N GLU A 31 0.33 19.56 2.64
CA GLU A 31 0.88 18.21 2.49
C GLU A 31 0.32 17.48 1.28
N VAL A 32 1.15 16.61 0.72
CA VAL A 32 0.77 15.63 -0.31
C VAL A 32 0.79 14.25 0.31
N VAL A 33 -0.30 13.50 0.13
CA VAL A 33 -0.39 12.11 0.58
C VAL A 33 0.13 11.18 -0.51
N LEU A 34 1.30 10.59 -0.27
CA LEU A 34 1.88 9.53 -1.09
C LEU A 34 1.42 8.17 -0.56
N LYS A 35 0.67 7.41 -1.35
CA LYS A 35 0.17 6.10 -0.93
C LYS A 35 1.32 5.10 -0.84
N LEU A 36 1.18 4.08 0.00
CA LEU A 36 2.25 3.09 0.13
C LEU A 36 2.52 2.32 -1.18
N GLU A 37 1.47 2.03 -1.94
CA GLU A 37 1.57 1.40 -3.27
C GLU A 37 2.24 2.31 -4.32
N GLU A 38 2.12 3.63 -4.17
CA GLU A 38 2.79 4.62 -5.03
C GLU A 38 4.30 4.65 -4.73
N LEU A 39 4.66 4.65 -3.45
CA LEU A 39 6.06 4.52 -3.02
C LEU A 39 6.69 3.20 -3.51
N GLU A 40 5.97 2.08 -3.38
CA GLU A 40 6.46 0.78 -3.86
C GLU A 40 6.70 0.80 -5.37
N ALA A 41 5.80 1.41 -6.14
CA ALA A 41 5.97 1.52 -7.59
C ALA A 41 7.23 2.30 -7.97
N MET A 42 7.49 3.43 -7.29
CA MET A 42 8.73 4.18 -7.46
C MET A 42 9.95 3.37 -7.05
N ARG A 43 9.89 2.64 -5.92
CA ARG A 43 11.00 1.78 -5.47
C ARG A 43 11.33 0.70 -6.50
N LEU A 44 10.33 -0.03 -7.00
CA LEU A 44 10.52 -1.09 -8.00
C LEU A 44 11.09 -0.54 -9.31
N LYS A 45 10.55 0.58 -9.81
CA LYS A 45 10.95 1.11 -11.11
C LYS A 45 12.24 1.93 -11.05
N ASP A 46 12.31 2.88 -10.12
CA ASP A 46 13.32 3.92 -10.11
C ASP A 46 14.54 3.53 -9.26
N ILE A 47 14.38 2.61 -8.31
CA ILE A 47 15.48 2.11 -7.47
C ILE A 47 15.92 0.68 -7.88
N GLU A 48 15.00 -0.29 -7.94
CA GLU A 48 15.33 -1.67 -8.37
C GLU A 48 15.55 -1.79 -9.89
N LYS A 49 15.24 -0.73 -10.67
CA LYS A 49 15.45 -0.66 -12.13
C LYS A 49 14.74 -1.76 -12.94
N LEU A 50 13.64 -2.30 -12.42
CA LEU A 50 12.85 -3.31 -13.11
C LEU A 50 12.15 -2.72 -14.35
N ASN A 51 11.83 -3.59 -15.30
CA ASN A 51 10.97 -3.21 -16.42
C ASN A 51 9.49 -3.09 -15.97
N GLN A 52 8.64 -2.48 -16.80
CA GLN A 52 7.25 -2.21 -16.44
C GLN A 52 6.44 -3.49 -16.19
N GLU A 53 6.74 -4.55 -16.93
CA GLU A 53 6.07 -5.84 -16.81
C GLU A 53 6.42 -6.52 -15.49
N GLU A 54 7.71 -6.58 -15.14
CA GLU A 54 8.19 -7.12 -13.87
C GLU A 54 7.59 -6.37 -12.67
N CYS A 55 7.50 -5.05 -12.75
CA CYS A 55 6.88 -4.25 -11.69
C CYS A 55 5.38 -4.57 -11.53
N ALA A 56 4.66 -4.64 -12.64
CA ALA A 56 3.23 -4.95 -12.66
C ALA A 56 2.96 -6.35 -12.10
N GLU A 57 3.80 -7.33 -12.46
CA GLU A 57 3.73 -8.69 -11.93
C GLU A 57 3.97 -8.74 -10.42
N LYS A 58 5.04 -8.10 -9.93
CA LYS A 58 5.35 -8.02 -8.49
C LYS A 58 4.21 -7.40 -7.69
N MET A 59 3.57 -6.36 -8.20
CA MET A 59 2.45 -5.68 -7.55
C MET A 59 1.08 -6.36 -7.77
N LYS A 60 1.02 -7.40 -8.61
CA LYS A 60 -0.20 -8.08 -9.09
C LYS A 60 -1.26 -7.15 -9.67
N VAL A 61 -0.82 -6.26 -10.55
CA VAL A 61 -1.68 -5.33 -11.31
C VAL A 61 -1.42 -5.46 -12.82
N SER A 62 -2.27 -4.86 -13.65
CA SER A 62 -1.98 -4.78 -15.09
C SER A 62 -0.86 -3.77 -15.37
N ARG A 63 -0.18 -3.89 -16.52
CA ARG A 63 0.85 -2.92 -16.95
C ARG A 63 0.33 -1.48 -16.97
N GLN A 64 -0.91 -1.28 -17.44
CA GLN A 64 -1.55 0.04 -17.45
C GLN A 64 -1.83 0.55 -16.02
N THR A 65 -2.33 -0.32 -15.14
CA THR A 65 -2.56 0.07 -13.74
C THR A 65 -1.25 0.41 -13.04
N PHE A 66 -0.18 -0.33 -13.29
CA PHE A 66 1.15 0.02 -12.79
C PHE A 66 1.59 1.40 -13.29
N GLN A 67 1.46 1.66 -14.59
CA GLN A 67 1.81 2.96 -15.19
C GLN A 67 1.07 4.12 -14.50
N ASN A 68 -0.24 3.99 -14.33
CA ASN A 68 -1.04 5.01 -13.65
C ASN A 68 -0.60 5.25 -12.19
N ILE A 69 -0.19 4.19 -11.48
CA ILE A 69 0.29 4.31 -10.09
C ILE A 69 1.61 5.08 -10.05
N ILE A 70 2.58 4.70 -10.88
CA ILE A 70 3.90 5.33 -10.86
C ILE A 70 3.86 6.77 -11.36
N ASP A 71 3.02 7.08 -12.35
CA ASP A 71 2.85 8.45 -12.83
C ASP A 71 2.25 9.34 -11.75
N SER A 72 1.21 8.86 -11.05
CA SER A 72 0.64 9.57 -9.91
C SER A 72 1.64 9.75 -8.76
N ALA A 73 2.46 8.73 -8.48
CA ALA A 73 3.50 8.80 -7.46
C ALA A 73 4.53 9.90 -7.77
N ARG A 74 5.04 9.90 -9.00
CA ARG A 74 6.04 10.87 -9.47
C ARG A 74 5.48 12.29 -9.51
N GLU A 75 4.25 12.46 -9.98
CA GLU A 75 3.55 13.75 -9.98
C GLU A 75 3.45 14.31 -8.55
N LYS A 76 2.99 13.51 -7.59
CA LYS A 76 2.87 13.92 -6.18
C LYS A 76 4.20 14.35 -5.57
N VAL A 77 5.25 13.57 -5.81
CA VAL A 77 6.60 13.91 -5.34
C VAL A 77 7.11 15.18 -6.00
N ALA A 78 6.91 15.34 -7.32
CA ALA A 78 7.28 16.55 -8.04
C ALA A 78 6.54 17.79 -7.51
N ILE A 79 5.23 17.70 -7.27
CA ILE A 79 4.43 18.76 -6.65
C ILE A 79 4.99 19.12 -5.28
N ALA A 80 5.26 18.13 -4.43
CA ALA A 80 5.77 18.38 -3.09
C ALA A 80 7.13 19.08 -3.10
N LEU A 81 8.05 18.63 -3.95
CA LEU A 81 9.38 19.21 -4.05
C LEU A 81 9.37 20.61 -4.69
N THR A 82 8.52 20.87 -5.69
CA THR A 82 8.48 22.16 -6.39
C THR A 82 7.68 23.23 -5.65
N GLN A 83 6.63 22.85 -4.92
CA GLN A 83 5.76 23.78 -4.18
C GLN A 83 6.13 23.85 -2.68
N GLY A 84 7.13 23.07 -2.25
CA GLY A 84 7.58 22.99 -0.86
C GLY A 84 6.49 22.45 0.07
N LYS A 85 5.81 21.37 -0.31
CA LYS A 85 4.81 20.70 0.53
C LYS A 85 5.46 19.58 1.33
N ALA A 86 4.88 19.23 2.47
CA ALA A 86 5.21 17.99 3.16
C ALA A 86 4.79 16.77 2.33
N ILE A 87 5.49 15.65 2.51
CA ILE A 87 5.09 14.35 1.99
C ILE A 87 4.72 13.47 3.18
N ARG A 88 3.44 13.08 3.24
CA ARG A 88 2.96 12.08 4.20
C ARG A 88 2.72 10.75 3.48
N ILE A 89 3.40 9.71 3.93
CA ILE A 89 3.26 8.36 3.38
C ILE A 89 2.17 7.62 4.15
N ASP A 90 0.98 7.56 3.57
CA ASP A 90 -0.19 7.00 4.26
C ASP A 90 -1.25 6.44 3.30
N GLY A 91 -2.11 5.57 3.83
CA GLY A 91 -3.20 4.95 3.09
C GLY A 91 -2.77 4.10 1.89
N GLY A 92 -3.68 3.94 0.94
CA GLY A 92 -3.53 3.05 -0.22
C GLY A 92 -4.27 1.72 -0.05
N ASN A 93 -4.43 0.98 -1.16
CA ASN A 93 -5.17 -0.27 -1.20
C ASN A 93 -4.21 -1.41 -1.48
N TYR A 94 -3.51 -1.85 -0.45
CA TYR A 94 -2.42 -2.82 -0.56
C TYR A 94 -2.49 -3.91 0.50
N ARG A 95 -1.76 -5.00 0.24
CA ARG A 95 -1.41 -6.03 1.22
C ARG A 95 0.09 -6.28 1.23
N ALA A 96 0.60 -6.70 2.38
CA ALA A 96 1.95 -7.26 2.47
C ALA A 96 1.98 -8.64 1.79
N LYS A 97 2.97 -8.90 0.92
CA LYS A 97 3.08 -10.14 0.12
C LYS A 97 2.92 -11.43 0.90
N PHE A 98 3.44 -11.49 2.13
CA PHE A 98 3.46 -12.71 2.94
C PHE A 98 2.42 -12.76 4.07
N CYS A 99 1.48 -11.80 4.18
CA CYS A 99 0.42 -11.89 5.20
C CYS A 99 -0.71 -12.80 4.70
N LYS A 100 -0.95 -13.87 5.47
CA LYS A 100 -2.10 -14.76 5.34
C LYS A 100 -3.08 -14.52 6.48
N PHE A 101 -4.36 -14.58 6.17
CA PHE A 101 -5.46 -14.50 7.11
C PHE A 101 -5.98 -15.88 7.43
N LYS A 102 -6.44 -16.06 8.66
CA LYS A 102 -7.13 -17.25 9.13
C LYS A 102 -8.50 -16.84 9.65
N CYS A 103 -9.54 -17.51 9.17
CA CYS A 103 -10.88 -17.42 9.75
C CYS A 103 -10.96 -18.31 10.99
N LEU A 104 -11.52 -17.82 12.09
CA LEU A 104 -11.70 -18.59 13.31
C LEU A 104 -12.98 -19.45 13.30
N ASP A 105 -13.93 -19.16 12.42
CA ASP A 105 -15.21 -19.88 12.38
C ASP A 105 -15.19 -21.07 11.42
N CYS A 106 -14.41 -20.98 10.33
CA CYS A 106 -14.30 -22.06 9.33
C CYS A 106 -12.87 -22.58 9.12
N ASP A 107 -11.91 -22.13 9.94
CA ASP A 107 -10.49 -22.47 9.87
C ASP A 107 -9.78 -22.20 8.53
N ASN A 108 -10.45 -21.54 7.58
CA ASN A 108 -9.89 -21.26 6.26
C ASN A 108 -8.69 -20.30 6.35
N ILE A 109 -7.60 -20.62 5.64
CA ILE A 109 -6.41 -19.78 5.52
C ILE A 109 -6.35 -19.22 4.11
N TYR A 110 -6.32 -17.89 3.97
CA TYR A 110 -6.41 -17.22 2.68
C TYR A 110 -5.52 -15.98 2.59
N GLU A 111 -5.31 -15.50 1.36
CA GLU A 111 -4.66 -14.22 1.07
C GLU A 111 -5.72 -13.17 0.70
N ILE A 112 -5.47 -11.91 1.10
CA ILE A 112 -6.36 -10.80 0.76
C ILE A 112 -6.24 -10.46 -0.73
N ASN A 113 -7.33 -10.56 -1.47
CA ASN A 113 -7.40 -10.16 -2.87
C ASN A 113 -8.19 -8.86 -3.04
N TYR A 114 -9.14 -8.61 -2.14
CA TYR A 114 -9.96 -7.42 -2.08
C TYR A 114 -9.94 -6.82 -0.67
N LEU A 115 -10.20 -5.51 -0.55
CA LEU A 115 -10.24 -4.86 0.76
C LEU A 115 -11.24 -5.52 1.73
N GLN A 116 -12.36 -6.03 1.22
CA GLN A 116 -13.37 -6.72 2.04
C GLN A 116 -12.83 -7.99 2.70
N ASP A 117 -11.84 -8.66 2.09
CA ASP A 117 -11.27 -9.91 2.63
C ASP A 117 -10.52 -9.67 3.96
N LYS A 118 -10.23 -8.39 4.29
CA LYS A 118 -9.67 -7.95 5.58
C LYS A 118 -10.71 -8.00 6.70
N GLU A 119 -11.97 -7.82 6.35
CA GLU A 119 -13.08 -7.72 7.30
C GLU A 119 -13.95 -8.97 7.31
N MET A 120 -13.98 -9.72 6.19
CA MET A 120 -14.84 -10.87 6.02
C MET A 120 -14.08 -12.04 5.37
N CYS A 121 -14.31 -13.25 5.87
CA CYS A 121 -13.77 -14.44 5.27
C CYS A 121 -14.45 -14.70 3.91
N PRO A 122 -13.68 -14.88 2.82
CA PRO A 122 -14.24 -15.11 1.49
C PRO A 122 -14.97 -16.46 1.35
N SER A 123 -14.77 -17.40 2.27
CA SER A 123 -15.38 -18.73 2.20
C SER A 123 -16.69 -18.87 2.97
N CYS A 124 -16.84 -18.17 4.10
CA CYS A 124 -18.01 -18.31 4.97
C CYS A 124 -18.70 -16.98 5.31
N GLY A 125 -18.12 -15.84 4.94
CA GLY A 125 -18.66 -14.51 5.26
C GLY A 125 -18.49 -14.07 6.72
N SER A 126 -17.83 -14.88 7.57
CA SER A 126 -17.56 -14.51 8.96
C SER A 126 -16.65 -13.28 9.05
N LYS A 127 -16.91 -12.41 10.04
CA LYS A 127 -16.04 -11.28 10.39
C LYS A 127 -14.89 -11.66 11.33
N ASN A 128 -14.86 -12.90 11.79
CA ASN A 128 -13.91 -13.39 12.77
C ASN A 128 -12.60 -13.85 12.10
N VAL A 129 -11.87 -12.88 11.53
CA VAL A 129 -10.67 -13.12 10.72
C VAL A 129 -9.44 -12.49 11.36
N LEU A 130 -8.34 -13.24 11.41
CA LEU A 130 -7.07 -12.80 12.01
C LEU A 130 -5.93 -12.94 10.99
N CYS A 131 -5.08 -11.92 10.83
CA CYS A 131 -3.80 -12.16 10.14
C CYS A 131 -2.85 -12.95 11.04
N SER A 132 -2.15 -13.89 10.44
CA SER A 132 -1.25 -14.83 11.11
C SER A 132 0.03 -14.18 11.68
N LYS A 133 0.30 -12.88 11.43
CA LYS A 133 1.45 -12.08 11.93
C LYS A 133 2.85 -12.76 11.88
N LYS A 134 3.06 -13.75 11.00
CA LYS A 134 4.30 -14.56 10.98
C LYS A 134 5.53 -13.82 10.44
N ALA A 135 5.36 -12.85 9.54
CA ALA A 135 6.47 -12.10 8.94
C ALA A 135 6.64 -10.72 9.59
N HIS A 136 7.88 -10.21 9.65
CA HIS A 136 8.18 -8.87 10.18
C HIS A 136 7.36 -7.77 9.46
N ILE A 137 7.36 -7.81 8.12
CA ILE A 137 6.62 -6.91 7.22
C ILE A 137 5.10 -6.95 7.50
N CYS A 138 4.59 -8.13 7.87
CA CYS A 138 3.18 -8.34 8.17
C CYS A 138 2.75 -7.65 9.48
N LYS A 139 3.65 -7.49 10.47
CA LYS A 139 3.33 -6.78 11.72
C LYS A 139 2.99 -5.32 11.47
N ILE A 140 3.72 -4.63 10.59
CA ILE A 140 3.50 -3.21 10.28
C ILE A 140 2.11 -3.01 9.67
N TRP A 141 1.77 -3.81 8.66
CA TRP A 141 0.47 -3.72 7.99
C TRP A 141 -0.69 -4.14 8.89
N CYS A 142 -0.51 -5.17 9.72
CA CYS A 142 -1.57 -5.66 10.62
C CYS A 142 -1.80 -4.77 11.84
N ASN A 143 -0.78 -4.02 12.28
CA ASN A 143 -0.89 -3.15 13.45
C ASN A 143 -1.30 -1.72 13.09
N LYS A 144 -1.22 -1.29 11.82
CA LYS A 144 -1.68 0.04 11.35
C LYS A 144 -3.21 0.26 11.40
N ASN A 145 -3.95 -0.62 12.08
CA ASN A 145 -5.42 -0.60 12.19
C ASN A 145 -5.92 -0.55 13.65
N LYS A 146 -5.13 0.01 14.57
CA LYS A 146 -5.62 0.45 15.88
C LYS A 146 -5.81 1.96 15.89
#